data_AF-A0AAV1AN95-F1
#
_entry.id   AF-A0AAV1AN95-F1
#
_cell.length_a   1.000
_cell.length_b   1.000
_cell.length_c   1.000
_cell.angle_alpha   90.00
_cell.angle_beta   90.00
_cell.angle_gamma   90.00
#
_symmetry.space_group_name_H-M   'P 1'
#
loop_
_entity.id
_entity.type
_entity.pdbx_description
1 polymer ?
#
loop_
_entity_poly.entity_id
_entity_poly.type
_entity_poly.pdbx_seq_one_letter_code
_entity_poly.pdbx_strand_id
1 'polypeptide(L)'
;MTRSATPSTIVSITMGLKKTIRSELCNLKVSASQLSYVETEHICGRPLEIRFDKKTGDLYIADAYFGLMKIGPQGGFATSLATEVGGVTLRFTYDVDIDAEGNDYLTYKNTTYQRRLL
;
A
#
# COMPACT_ATOMS: atom_id res chain seq x y z
N MET A 1 -31.42 -19.69 0.45
CA MET A 1 -30.71 -19.15 1.62
C MET A 1 -29.81 -18.02 1.16
N THR A 2 -30.30 -16.79 1.24
CA THR A 2 -29.58 -15.56 0.87
C THR A 2 -28.62 -15.19 2.00
N ARG A 3 -27.31 -15.31 1.77
CA ARG A 3 -26.31 -14.77 2.69
C ARG A 3 -26.25 -13.26 2.52
N SER A 4 -26.89 -12.57 3.46
CA SER A 4 -26.76 -11.13 3.71
C SER A 4 -25.27 -10.74 3.74
N ALA A 5 -24.86 -9.89 2.80
CA ALA A 5 -23.57 -9.22 2.85
C ALA A 5 -23.65 -8.15 3.94
N THR A 6 -22.98 -8.36 5.07
CA THR A 6 -22.83 -7.32 6.09
C THR A 6 -22.03 -6.16 5.49
N PRO A 7 -22.48 -4.90 5.61
CA PRO A 7 -21.78 -3.76 5.03
C PRO A 7 -20.37 -3.70 5.62
N SER A 8 -19.36 -3.74 4.76
CA SER A 8 -17.98 -3.49 5.16
C SER A 8 -17.94 -2.11 5.81
N THR A 9 -17.85 -2.08 7.14
CA THR A 9 -17.54 -0.87 7.89
C THR A 9 -16.29 -0.27 7.26
N ILE A 10 -16.39 0.96 6.75
CA ILE A 10 -15.22 1.73 6.33
C ILE A 10 -14.44 2.01 7.61
N VAL A 11 -13.54 1.10 7.97
CA VAL A 11 -12.58 1.34 9.05
C VAL A 11 -11.57 2.32 8.48
N SER A 12 -11.54 3.55 9.01
CA SER A 12 -10.43 4.47 8.77
C SER A 12 -9.17 3.89 9.41
N ILE A 13 -8.52 2.97 8.71
CA ILE A 13 -7.20 2.46 9.10
C ILE A 13 -6.22 3.60 8.83
N THR A 14 -5.63 4.16 9.89
CA THR A 14 -4.53 5.11 9.72
C THR A 14 -3.34 4.33 9.16
N MET A 15 -3.10 4.43 7.85
CA MET A 15 -1.94 3.81 7.20
C MET A 15 -0.67 4.51 7.68
N GLY A 16 0.09 3.86 8.56
CA GLY A 16 1.43 4.30 8.90
C GLY A 16 2.46 3.59 8.02
N LEU A 17 3.09 4.25 7.07
CA LEU A 17 4.20 3.62 6.33
C LEU A 17 5.46 3.69 7.22
N LYS A 18 5.97 2.53 7.68
CA LYS A 18 7.15 2.29 8.58
C LYS A 18 7.46 3.34 9.67
N LYS A 19 7.57 2.88 10.92
CA LYS A 19 8.10 3.65 12.06
C LYS A 19 9.64 3.75 12.03
N THR A 20 10.20 4.36 10.99
CA THR A 20 11.61 4.81 10.99
C THR A 20 11.60 6.28 10.63
N ILE A 21 11.63 7.12 11.67
CA ILE A 21 11.71 8.58 11.62
C ILE A 21 10.59 9.19 10.75
N ARG A 22 9.43 9.45 11.37
CA ARG A 22 8.46 10.38 10.76
C ARG A 22 9.18 11.73 10.63
N SER A 23 9.66 12.02 9.42
CA SER A 23 9.80 13.40 9.01
C SER A 23 8.39 14.00 9.08
N GLU A 24 8.23 15.14 9.77
CA GLU A 24 6.96 15.88 9.80
C GLU A 24 6.42 16.15 8.38
N LEU A 25 7.29 16.06 7.37
CA LEU A 25 6.99 16.08 5.95
C LEU A 25 5.85 15.16 5.51
N CYS A 26 5.72 13.97 6.11
CA CYS A 26 4.69 12.98 5.73
C CYS A 26 3.39 13.12 6.53
N ASN A 27 3.29 14.10 7.43
CA ASN A 27 2.04 14.39 8.11
C ASN A 27 1.09 15.12 7.15
N LEU A 28 -0.22 14.91 7.34
CA LEU A 28 -1.25 15.66 6.62
C LEU A 28 -1.06 17.15 6.90
N LYS A 29 -0.86 17.93 5.83
CA LYS A 29 -0.84 19.40 5.93
C LYS A 29 -2.29 19.89 6.05
N VAL A 30 -2.55 20.81 6.98
CA VAL A 30 -3.89 21.38 7.21
C VAL A 30 -4.47 22.09 5.97
N SER A 31 -3.60 22.50 5.04
CA SER A 31 -3.94 23.11 3.74
C SER A 31 -3.58 22.22 2.53
N ALA A 32 -3.52 20.91 2.71
CA ALA A 32 -3.17 19.99 1.62
C ALA A 32 -4.15 20.12 0.44
N SER A 33 -3.63 20.51 -0.73
CA SER A 33 -4.34 20.36 -2.01
C SER A 33 -4.19 18.91 -2.51
N GLN A 34 -5.04 18.49 -3.46
CA GLN A 34 -4.96 17.15 -4.06
C GLN A 34 -3.58 16.78 -4.63
N LEU A 35 -2.76 17.78 -4.97
CA LEU A 35 -1.43 17.59 -5.55
C LEU A 35 -0.29 17.74 -4.54
N SER A 36 -0.56 18.21 -3.32
CA SER A 36 0.47 18.44 -2.29
C SER A 36 1.25 17.18 -1.89
N TYR A 37 0.68 15.99 -2.11
CA TYR A 37 1.34 14.70 -1.86
C TYR A 37 2.33 14.31 -2.98
N VAL A 38 2.16 14.82 -4.20
CA VAL A 38 3.00 14.42 -5.37
C VAL A 38 4.47 14.82 -5.16
N GLU A 39 4.72 15.93 -4.48
CA GLU A 39 6.09 16.39 -4.17
C GLU A 39 6.83 15.42 -3.24
N THR A 40 6.11 14.76 -2.33
CA THR A 40 6.70 13.96 -1.26
C THR A 40 6.38 12.47 -1.35
N GLU A 41 5.59 12.04 -2.33
CA GLU A 41 5.14 10.64 -2.43
C GLU A 41 6.32 9.65 -2.56
N HIS A 42 7.43 10.05 -3.16
CA HIS A 42 8.62 9.21 -3.23
C HIS A 42 9.37 9.05 -1.90
N ILE A 43 9.04 9.88 -0.90
CA ILE A 43 9.57 9.84 0.47
C ILE A 43 8.55 9.20 1.40
N CYS A 44 7.27 9.52 1.21
CA CYS A 44 6.18 9.14 2.09
C CYS A 44 5.40 7.92 1.62
N GLY A 45 5.72 7.37 0.44
CA GLY A 45 4.97 6.31 -0.25
C GLY A 45 3.92 6.87 -1.20
N ARG A 46 3.26 5.98 -1.96
CA ARG A 46 2.03 6.24 -2.72
C ARG A 46 1.29 4.91 -2.86
N PRO A 47 0.38 4.57 -1.94
CA PRO A 47 -0.53 3.45 -2.12
C PRO A 47 -1.36 3.65 -3.40
N LEU A 48 -1.31 2.68 -4.31
CA LEU A 48 -2.08 2.71 -5.56
C LEU A 48 -3.19 1.66 -5.59
N GLU A 49 -2.94 0.49 -5.02
CA GLU A 49 -3.97 -0.50 -4.73
C GLU A 49 -3.89 -0.93 -3.26
N ILE A 50 -5.06 -1.25 -2.69
CA ILE A 50 -5.18 -1.92 -1.40
C ILE A 50 -6.11 -3.13 -1.51
N ARG A 51 -5.77 -4.23 -0.85
CA ARG A 51 -6.56 -5.47 -0.89
C ARG A 51 -6.64 -6.10 0.49
N PHE A 52 -7.85 -6.44 0.94
CA PHE A 52 -8.02 -7.21 2.17
C PHE A 52 -7.96 -8.70 1.86
N ASP A 53 -7.14 -9.43 2.61
CA ASP A 53 -7.32 -10.86 2.77
C ASP A 53 -8.52 -11.11 3.70
N LYS A 54 -9.58 -11.68 3.13
CA LYS A 54 -10.84 -11.92 3.86
C LYS A 54 -10.72 -12.99 4.95
N LYS A 55 -9.70 -13.85 4.90
CA LYS A 55 -9.49 -14.90 5.91
C LYS A 55 -8.82 -14.36 7.15
N THR A 56 -7.74 -13.58 6.96
CA THR A 56 -6.90 -13.08 8.05
C THR A 56 -7.31 -11.69 8.51
N GLY A 57 -7.96 -10.91 7.64
CA GLY A 57 -8.21 -9.48 7.85
C GLY A 57 -6.98 -8.61 7.60
N ASP A 58 -5.89 -9.17 7.08
CA ASP A 58 -4.70 -8.41 6.68
C ASP A 58 -5.03 -7.50 5.48
N LEU A 59 -4.51 -6.26 5.52
CA LEU A 59 -4.59 -5.30 4.43
C LEU A 59 -3.25 -5.25 3.69
N TYR A 60 -3.25 -5.71 2.45
CA TYR A 60 -2.13 -5.63 1.53
C TYR A 60 -2.20 -4.32 0.75
N ILE A 61 -1.03 -3.75 0.46
CA ILE A 61 -0.88 -2.45 -0.17
C ILE A 61 0.18 -2.58 -1.26
N ALA A 62 -0.20 -2.26 -2.50
CA ALA A 62 0.75 -2.02 -3.58
C ALA A 62 1.16 -0.53 -3.53
N ASP A 63 2.36 -0.26 -3.03
CA ASP A 63 2.91 1.09 -2.98
C ASP A 63 3.86 1.35 -4.14
N ALA A 64 3.67 2.48 -4.83
CA ALA A 64 4.42 2.81 -6.03
C ALA A 64 5.94 2.87 -5.81
N TYR A 65 6.40 3.14 -4.58
CA TYR A 65 7.82 3.30 -4.24
C TYR A 65 8.32 2.22 -3.29
N PHE A 66 7.45 1.67 -2.44
CA PHE A 66 7.83 0.76 -1.35
C PHE A 66 7.49 -0.71 -1.58
N GLY A 67 7.03 -1.06 -2.78
CA GLY A 67 6.78 -2.46 -3.12
C GLY A 67 5.43 -2.95 -2.57
N LEU A 68 5.38 -4.25 -2.28
CA LEU A 68 4.26 -4.86 -1.59
C LEU A 68 4.43 -4.69 -0.07
N MET A 69 3.38 -4.20 0.59
CA MET A 69 3.34 -4.02 2.03
C MET A 69 2.08 -4.60 2.64
N LYS A 70 2.09 -4.76 3.97
CA LYS A 70 0.98 -5.34 4.73
C LYS A 70 0.76 -4.66 6.08
N ILE A 71 -0.50 -4.46 6.43
CA ILE A 71 -0.98 -4.06 7.75
C ILE A 71 -1.86 -5.18 8.31
N GLY A 72 -1.67 -5.56 9.57
CA GLY A 72 -2.52 -6.58 10.20
C GLY A 72 -3.94 -6.08 10.49
N PRO A 73 -4.89 -6.96 10.88
CA PRO A 73 -6.29 -6.59 11.15
C PRO A 73 -6.45 -5.58 12.30
N GLN A 74 -5.44 -5.45 13.17
CA GLN A 74 -5.41 -4.48 14.27
C GLN A 74 -4.93 -3.09 13.82
N GLY A 75 -4.66 -2.90 12.53
CA GLY A 75 -4.09 -1.67 12.00
C GLY A 75 -2.62 -1.50 12.36
N GLY A 76 -2.17 -0.25 12.42
CA GLY A 76 -0.79 0.10 12.74
C GLY A 76 0.07 0.36 11.49
N PHE A 77 1.37 0.14 11.63
CA PHE A 77 2.32 0.44 10.57
C PHE A 77 2.40 -0.67 9.52
N ALA A 78 2.43 -0.28 8.25
CA ALA A 78 2.71 -1.16 7.14
C ALA A 78 4.12 -1.74 7.27
N THR A 79 4.19 -3.05 7.12
CA THR A 79 5.41 -3.84 7.03
C THR A 79 5.69 -4.15 5.57
N SER A 80 6.95 -4.06 5.17
CA SER A 80 7.35 -4.42 3.80
C SER A 80 7.38 -5.94 3.67
N LEU A 81 6.74 -6.46 2.62
CA LEU A 81 6.74 -7.88 2.28
C LEU A 81 7.70 -8.19 1.14
N ALA A 82 7.65 -7.38 0.07
CA ALA A 82 8.50 -7.57 -1.09
C ALA A 82 8.84 -6.23 -1.75
N THR A 83 10.13 -6.00 -1.98
CA THR A 83 10.65 -4.90 -2.81
C THR A 83 11.31 -5.42 -4.08
N GLU A 84 11.42 -6.74 -4.24
CA GLU A 84 12.08 -7.41 -5.35
C GLU A 84 11.32 -8.68 -5.72
N VAL A 85 11.32 -9.03 -7.01
CA VAL A 85 10.76 -10.29 -7.52
C VAL A 85 11.76 -10.89 -8.49
N GLY A 86 12.15 -12.15 -8.27
CA GLY A 86 13.12 -12.84 -9.12
C GLY A 86 14.49 -12.16 -9.18
N GLY A 87 14.91 -11.50 -8.09
CA GLY A 87 16.17 -10.75 -8.03
C GLY A 87 16.13 -9.37 -8.73
N VAL A 88 14.97 -8.94 -9.22
CA VAL A 88 14.79 -7.62 -9.83
C VAL A 88 14.05 -6.69 -8.87
N THR A 89 14.67 -5.55 -8.55
CA THR A 89 14.05 -4.53 -7.71
C THR A 89 12.82 -3.90 -8.38
N LEU A 90 11.72 -3.85 -7.65
CA LEU A 90 10.51 -3.17 -8.07
C LEU A 90 10.70 -1.65 -7.91
N ARG A 91 10.57 -0.89 -9.01
CA ARG A 91 10.67 0.57 -8.99
C ARG A 91 9.33 1.26 -9.09
N PHE A 92 8.33 0.57 -9.63
CA PHE A 92 6.98 1.08 -9.73
C PHE A 92 5.95 -0.05 -9.60
N THR A 93 5.56 -0.36 -8.37
CA THR A 93 4.46 -1.30 -8.07
C THR A 93 3.12 -0.63 -8.32
N TYR A 94 2.13 -1.36 -8.81
CA TYR A 94 0.87 -0.77 -9.25
C TYR A 94 -0.36 -1.40 -8.61
N ASP A 95 -0.42 -2.73 -8.57
CA ASP A 95 -1.64 -3.45 -8.21
C ASP A 95 -1.33 -4.72 -7.41
N VAL A 96 -2.24 -5.13 -6.54
CA VAL A 96 -2.16 -6.39 -5.78
C VAL A 96 -3.54 -7.04 -5.68
N ASP A 97 -3.62 -8.34 -6.00
CA ASP A 97 -4.78 -9.17 -5.70
C ASP A 97 -4.39 -10.38 -4.84
N ILE A 98 -5.37 -10.97 -4.16
CA ILE A 98 -5.20 -12.11 -3.27
C ILE A 98 -6.31 -13.11 -3.60
N ASP A 99 -5.92 -14.35 -3.90
CA ASP A 99 -6.90 -15.41 -4.18
C ASP A 99 -7.52 -16.00 -2.91
N ALA A 100 -8.42 -16.97 -3.12
CA ALA A 100 -9.13 -17.63 -2.04
C ALA A 100 -8.23 -18.57 -1.24
N GLU A 101 -7.02 -18.88 -1.68
CA GLU A 101 -6.03 -19.72 -1.00
C GLU A 101 -5.11 -18.86 -0.13
N GLY A 102 -4.94 -17.58 -0.49
CA GLY A 102 -4.08 -16.62 0.18
C GLY A 102 -2.80 -16.29 -0.59
N ASN A 103 -2.71 -16.68 -1.86
CA ASN A 103 -1.60 -16.30 -2.73
C ASN A 103 -1.79 -14.86 -3.20
N ASP A 104 -0.70 -14.09 -3.18
CA ASP A 104 -0.65 -12.71 -3.65
C ASP A 104 -0.16 -12.61 -5.10
N TYR A 105 -0.85 -11.79 -5.89
CA TYR A 105 -0.54 -11.51 -7.29
C TYR A 105 -0.20 -10.03 -7.42
N LEU A 106 1.04 -9.72 -7.79
CA LEU A 106 1.56 -8.36 -7.85
C LEU A 106 1.74 -7.92 -9.31
N THR A 107 1.24 -6.72 -9.64
CA THR A 107 1.58 -6.05 -10.90
C THR A 107 2.52 -4.88 -10.64
N TYR A 108 3.60 -4.81 -11.42
CA TYR A 108 4.52 -3.68 -11.45
C TYR A 108 4.69 -3.14 -12.86
N LYS A 109 4.88 -1.83 -12.99
CA LYS A 109 4.99 -1.12 -14.27
C LYS A 109 6.43 -0.93 -14.74
N ASN A 110 7.38 -0.85 -13.81
CA ASN A 110 8.76 -0.52 -14.14
C ASN A 110 9.75 -1.05 -13.08
N THR A 111 10.94 -1.44 -13.52
CA THR A 111 12.05 -1.96 -12.70
C THR A 111 13.29 -1.05 -12.74
N THR A 112 13.24 0.01 -13.54
CA THR A 112 14.33 0.99 -13.75
C THR A 112 13.94 2.35 -13.18
N TYR A 113 12.78 2.87 -13.56
CA TYR A 113 12.31 4.20 -13.19
C TYR A 113 11.20 4.11 -12.14
N GLN A 114 11.27 5.01 -11.17
CA GLN A 114 10.18 5.22 -10.22
C GLN A 114 9.07 6.04 -10.84
N ARG A 115 7.87 5.95 -10.26
CA ARG A 115 6.67 6.68 -10.69
C ARG A 115 6.91 8.18 -10.92
N ARG A 116 7.66 8.87 -10.07
CA ARG A 116 7.94 10.32 -10.22
C ARG A 116 8.78 10.69 -11.47
N LEU A 117 9.37 9.70 -12.14
CA LEU A 117 10.24 9.88 -13.30
C LEU A 117 9.52 9.49 -14.62
N LEU A 118 8.22 9.22 -14.56
CA LEU A 118 7.36 8.82 -15.68
C LEU A 118 6.23 9.83 -15.86
#